data_AF-A0A6M0Q519-F1
#
_entry.id   AF-A0A6M0Q519-F1
#
_cell.length_a   1.000
_cell.length_b   1.000
_cell.length_c   1.000
_cell.angle_alpha   90.00
_cell.angle_beta   90.00
_cell.angle_gamma   90.00
#
_symmetry.space_group_name_H-M   'P 1'
#
loop_
_entity.id
_entity.type
_entity.pdbx_description
1 polymer ?
#
loop_
_entity_poly.entity_id
_entity_poly.type
_entity_poly.pdbx_seq_one_letter_code
_entity_poly.pdbx_strand_id
1 'polypeptide(L)'
;MPMYRKKPLIVEAVKLKRSMTIETSNGTMKGLPGDYLITDKNGEQYLCDRDQFEIDYELVKGQIDFKGIVQRYFRLIKAKVNNT
;
A
#
# COMPACT_ATOMS: atom_id res chain seq x y z
N MET A 1 29.88 10.87 -15.86
CA MET A 1 28.53 10.41 -16.24
C MET A 1 27.58 10.63 -15.07
N PRO A 2 26.33 11.07 -15.28
CA PRO A 2 25.40 11.26 -14.17
C PRO A 2 24.92 9.90 -13.62
N MET A 3 24.87 9.80 -12.28
CA MET A 3 24.42 8.60 -11.57
C MET A 3 23.01 8.82 -11.02
N TYR A 4 22.15 7.81 -11.14
CA TYR A 4 20.77 7.86 -10.68
C TYR A 4 20.45 6.62 -9.83
N ARG A 5 19.49 6.76 -8.89
CA ARG A 5 18.96 5.66 -8.08
C ARG A 5 17.46 5.53 -8.29
N LYS A 6 16.94 4.29 -8.24
CA LYS A 6 15.49 4.03 -8.26
C LYS A 6 14.85 4.61 -7.00
N LYS A 7 13.64 5.15 -7.12
CA LYS A 7 12.86 5.62 -5.96
C LYS A 7 12.40 4.42 -5.13
N PRO A 8 12.30 4.55 -3.79
CA PRO A 8 11.73 3.51 -2.95
C PRO A 8 10.27 3.27 -3.35
N LEU A 9 9.90 2.00 -3.49
CA LEU A 9 8.55 1.56 -3.83
C LEU A 9 7.86 1.08 -2.55
N ILE A 10 6.76 1.74 -2.18
CA ILE A 10 5.89 1.32 -1.07
C ILE A 10 4.55 0.93 -1.68
N VAL A 11 4.06 -0.26 -1.33
CA VAL A 11 2.82 -0.83 -1.83
C VAL A 11 1.97 -1.35 -0.69
N GLU A 12 0.67 -1.46 -0.91
CA GLU A 12 -0.22 -2.20 -0.03
C GLU A 12 -0.27 -3.65 -0.49
N ALA A 13 -0.15 -4.60 0.44
CA ALA A 13 -0.17 -6.02 0.10
C ALA A 13 -0.96 -6.83 1.13
N VAL A 14 -1.73 -7.79 0.65
CA VAL A 14 -2.50 -8.73 1.47
C VAL A 14 -2.11 -10.16 1.13
N LYS A 15 -1.69 -10.92 2.14
CA LYS A 15 -1.40 -12.35 1.99
C LYS A 15 -2.69 -13.14 1.81
N LEU A 16 -2.77 -13.92 0.75
CA LEU A 16 -3.94 -14.72 0.41
C LEU A 16 -4.08 -15.92 1.34
N LYS A 17 -5.29 -16.11 1.87
CA LYS A 17 -5.63 -17.28 2.70
C LYS A 17 -6.29 -18.41 1.91
N ARG A 18 -6.78 -18.11 0.71
CA ARG A 18 -7.50 -19.03 -0.18
C ARG A 18 -7.11 -18.70 -1.62
N SER A 19 -7.27 -19.65 -2.53
CA SER A 19 -7.07 -19.38 -3.94
C SER A 19 -8.07 -18.35 -4.43
N MET A 20 -7.62 -17.41 -5.26
CA MET A 20 -8.49 -16.42 -5.89
C MET A 20 -8.07 -16.20 -7.33
N THR A 21 -8.99 -15.70 -8.13
CA THR A 21 -8.72 -15.34 -9.51
C THR A 21 -9.05 -13.87 -9.68
N ILE A 22 -8.13 -13.09 -10.24
CA ILE A 22 -8.33 -11.66 -10.54
C ILE A 22 -8.18 -11.42 -12.03
N GLU A 23 -8.92 -10.44 -12.54
CA GLU A 23 -8.72 -9.92 -13.89
C GLU A 23 -7.72 -8.77 -13.82
N THR A 24 -6.61 -8.92 -14.54
CA THR A 24 -5.62 -7.87 -14.71
C THR A 24 -5.68 -7.36 -16.15
N SER A 25 -5.02 -6.24 -16.42
CA SER A 25 -4.81 -5.72 -17.79
C SER A 25 -4.10 -6.72 -18.70
N ASN A 26 -3.33 -7.65 -18.12
CA ASN A 26 -2.63 -8.72 -18.83
C ASN A 26 -3.41 -10.05 -18.86
N GLY A 27 -4.70 -10.01 -18.50
CA GLY A 27 -5.58 -11.17 -18.49
C GLY A 27 -5.85 -11.72 -17.09
N THR A 28 -6.49 -12.87 -17.04
CA THR A 28 -6.93 -13.52 -15.81
C THR A 28 -5.76 -14.22 -15.12
N MET A 29 -5.48 -13.85 -13.87
CA MET A 29 -4.43 -14.47 -13.06
C MET A 29 -5.04 -15.20 -11.86
N LYS A 30 -4.51 -16.38 -11.53
CA LYS A 30 -4.91 -17.18 -10.37
C LYS A 30 -3.84 -17.11 -9.29
N GLY A 31 -4.22 -16.66 -8.11
CA GLY A 31 -3.41 -16.66 -6.90
C GLY A 31 -3.74 -17.87 -6.02
N LEU A 32 -2.74 -18.34 -5.30
CA LEU A 32 -2.82 -19.46 -4.36
C LEU A 32 -2.73 -18.98 -2.91
N PRO A 33 -3.16 -19.82 -1.94
CA PRO A 33 -2.98 -19.51 -0.52
C PRO A 33 -1.49 -19.33 -0.21
N GLY A 34 -1.11 -18.13 0.23
CA GLY A 34 0.28 -17.80 0.49
C GLY A 34 0.84 -16.66 -0.31
N ASP A 35 0.32 -16.46 -1.51
CA ASP A 35 0.72 -15.40 -2.41
C ASP A 35 0.25 -14.06 -1.85
N TYR A 36 0.76 -12.98 -2.43
CA TYR A 36 0.38 -11.63 -2.08
C TYR A 36 -0.43 -11.00 -3.21
N LEU A 37 -1.59 -10.44 -2.88
CA LEU A 37 -2.28 -9.48 -3.72
C LEU A 37 -1.75 -8.10 -3.38
N ILE A 38 -1.11 -7.46 -4.35
CA ILE A 38 -0.50 -6.14 -4.20
C ILE A 38 -1.37 -5.12 -4.90
N THR A 39 -1.59 -3.99 -4.24
CA THR A 39 -2.26 -2.81 -4.81
C THR A 39 -1.24 -1.68 -4.90
N ASP A 40 -1.08 -1.12 -6.09
CA ASP A 40 -0.23 0.05 -6.31
C ASP A 40 -0.92 1.36 -5.89
N LYS A 41 -0.19 2.48 -5.97
CA LYS A 41 -0.73 3.81 -5.65
C LYS A 41 -1.85 4.30 -6.59
N ASN A 42 -2.00 3.68 -7.75
CA ASN A 42 -3.03 4.02 -8.74
C ASN A 42 -4.27 3.13 -8.60
N GLY A 43 -4.23 2.12 -7.71
CA GLY A 43 -5.30 1.16 -7.49
C GLY A 43 -5.22 -0.08 -8.38
N GLU A 44 -4.15 -0.25 -9.17
CA GLU A 44 -3.93 -1.46 -9.96
C GLU A 44 -3.52 -2.61 -9.05
N GLN A 45 -4.13 -3.78 -9.29
CA GLN A 45 -3.91 -4.98 -8.51
C GLN A 45 -3.16 -6.04 -9.31
N TYR A 46 -2.20 -6.69 -8.67
CA TYR A 46 -1.44 -7.80 -9.25
C TYR A 46 -1.09 -8.83 -8.19
N LEU A 47 -0.90 -10.07 -8.64
CA LEU A 47 -0.49 -11.18 -7.80
C LEU A 47 1.03 -11.30 -7.80
N CYS A 48 1.60 -11.60 -6.64
CA CYS A 48 3.00 -11.88 -6.45
C CYS A 48 3.17 -13.17 -5.65
N ASP A 49 4.03 -14.04 -6.13
CA ASP A 49 4.40 -15.26 -5.42
C ASP A 49 5.01 -14.92 -4.06
N ARG A 50 4.77 -15.77 -3.07
CA ARG A 50 5.26 -15.58 -1.70
C ARG A 50 6.78 -15.38 -1.64
N ASP A 51 7.54 -16.24 -2.29
CA ASP A 51 8.99 -16.28 -2.15
C ASP A 51 9.59 -15.02 -2.78
N GLN A 52 9.08 -14.62 -3.94
CA GLN A 52 9.48 -13.38 -4.59
C GLN A 52 9.13 -12.15 -3.74
N PHE A 53 7.92 -12.11 -3.16
CA PHE A 53 7.49 -10.99 -2.34
C PHE A 53 8.34 -10.82 -1.09
N GLU A 54 8.63 -11.92 -0.38
CA GLU A 54 9.39 -11.90 0.86
C GLU A 54 10.88 -11.58 0.64
N ILE A 55 11.41 -11.75 -0.57
CA ILE A 55 12.75 -11.29 -0.97
C ILE A 55 12.76 -9.78 -1.28
N ASP A 56 11.75 -9.30 -2.02
CA ASP A 56 11.76 -7.94 -2.57
C ASP A 56 11.18 -6.89 -1.62
N TYR A 57 10.34 -7.30 -0.67
CA TYR A 57 9.58 -6.38 0.20
C TYR A 57 9.83 -6.64 1.68
N GLU A 58 9.89 -5.54 2.42
CA GLU A 58 9.94 -5.55 3.88
C GLU A 58 8.74 -4.80 4.46
N LEU A 59 8.28 -5.25 5.64
CA LEU A 59 7.20 -4.58 6.34
C LEU A 59 7.67 -3.21 6.84
N VAL A 60 7.07 -2.15 6.32
CA VAL A 60 7.33 -0.79 6.80
C VAL A 60 6.72 -0.62 8.20
N LYS A 61 7.57 -0.58 9.24
CA LYS A 61 7.14 -0.31 10.61
C LYS A 61 6.83 1.18 10.76
N GLY A 62 5.55 1.51 10.95
CA GLY A 62 5.11 2.84 11.36
C GLY A 62 4.95 3.85 10.23
N GLN A 63 3.73 3.98 9.72
CA GLN A 63 3.28 5.22 9.09
C GLN A 63 2.19 5.84 9.97
N ILE A 64 2.61 6.75 10.83
CA ILE A 64 1.68 7.68 11.47
C ILE A 64 1.32 8.71 10.41
N ASP A 65 0.06 8.76 9.98
CA ASP A 65 -0.44 9.84 9.12
C ASP A 65 -0.45 11.16 9.92
N PHE A 66 0.70 11.82 9.93
CA PHE A 66 0.88 13.11 10.60
C PHE A 66 -0.04 14.17 10.00
N LYS A 67 -0.32 14.14 8.69
CA LYS A 67 -1.21 15.11 8.05
C LYS A 67 -2.64 14.94 8.55
N GLY A 68 -3.15 13.71 8.60
CA GLY A 68 -4.49 13.42 9.12
C GLY A 68 -4.67 13.82 10.58
N ILE A 69 -3.65 13.57 11.41
CA ILE A 69 -3.66 13.96 12.84
C ILE A 69 -3.66 15.48 12.98
N VAL A 70 -2.75 16.17 12.28
CA VAL A 70 -2.61 17.63 12.34
C VAL A 70 -3.89 18.32 11.83
N GLN A 71 -4.49 17.85 10.73
CA GLN A 71 -5.75 18.39 10.21
C GLN A 71 -6.91 18.26 11.19
N ARG A 72 -7.05 17.10 11.87
CA ARG A 72 -8.07 16.92 12.91
C ARG A 72 -7.86 17.87 14.08
N TYR A 73 -6.61 18.03 14.51
CA TYR A 73 -6.27 18.92 15.62
C TYR A 73 -6.59 20.39 15.30
N PHE A 74 -6.21 20.87 14.11
CA PHE A 74 -6.55 22.22 13.67
C PHE A 74 -8.07 22.44 13.52
N ARG A 75 -8.81 21.41 13.10
CA ARG A 75 -10.28 21.49 13.01
C ARG A 75 -10.91 21.68 14.39
N LEU A 76 -10.42 20.98 15.41
CA LEU A 76 -10.89 21.12 16.79
C LEU A 76 -10.56 22.52 17.35
N ILE A 77 -9.36 23.04 17.07
CA ILE A 77 -8.98 24.39 17.49
C ILE A 77 -9.88 25.45 16.83
N LYS A 78 -10.12 25.35 15.51
CA LYS A 78 -11.02 26.27 14.80
C LYS A 78 -12.47 26.18 15.31
N ALA A 79 -12.97 24.98 15.61
CA ALA A 79 -14.32 24.81 16.15
C ALA A 79 -14.47 25.42 17.56
N LYS A 80 -13.41 25.39 18.38
CA LYS A 80 -13.41 26.00 19.72
C LYS A 80 -13.32 27.53 19.68
N VAL A 81 -12.55 28.08 18.73
CA VAL A 81 -12.39 29.54 18.56
C VAL A 81 -13.65 30.20 17.98
N ASN A 82 -14.40 29.52 17.11
CA ASN A 82 -15.61 30.08 16.50
C ASN A 82 -16.88 29.93 17.37
N ASN A 83 -16.79 29.33 18.56
CA ASN A 83 -17.91 29.12 19.49
C ASN A 83 -17.72 29.89 20.82
N THR A 84 -16.90 30.95 20.79
CA THR A 84 -16.71 31.96 21.85
C THR A 84 -16.87 33.33 21.21
#